data_AF-A0A679FR63-F1
#
_entry.id   AF-A0A679FR63-F1
#
_cell.length_a   1.000
_cell.length_b   1.000
_cell.length_c   1.000
_cell.angle_alpha   90.00
_cell.angle_beta   90.00
_cell.angle_gamma   90.00
#
_symmetry.space_group_name_H-M   'P 1'
#
loop_
_entity.id
_entity.type
_entity.pdbx_description
1 polymer ?
#
loop_
_entity_poly.entity_id
_entity_poly.type
_entity_poly.pdbx_seq_one_letter_code
_entity_poly.pdbx_strand_id
1 'polypeptide(L)'
;MEPFSTIPKEVKSDVNDRWVASRFNILSHEENGDLYICNTYTGAFLRVPQPHANKIKNVLRSGCDELDDTAKVLANYGFLIKSNVDEFKRARILHEIKGISGLSPAF
;
A
#
# COMPACT_ATOMS: atom_id res chain seq x y z
N MET A 1 -31.82 -8.43 26.64
CA MET A 1 -31.58 -7.37 25.65
C MET A 1 -30.28 -7.75 24.99
N GLU A 2 -30.32 -8.36 23.81
CA GLU A 2 -29.11 -8.79 23.08
C GLU A 2 -28.57 -7.57 22.32
N PRO A 3 -27.47 -6.92 22.73
CA PRO A 3 -26.86 -5.92 21.87
C PRO A 3 -26.03 -6.68 20.82
N PHE A 4 -25.99 -6.17 19.60
CA PHE A 4 -25.07 -6.57 18.51
C PHE A 4 -25.49 -7.69 17.54
N SER A 5 -26.78 -7.93 17.25
CA SER A 5 -27.17 -8.83 16.15
C SER A 5 -27.24 -8.18 14.76
N THR A 6 -27.04 -6.87 14.61
CA THR A 6 -27.11 -6.26 13.27
C THR A 6 -25.75 -6.27 12.62
N ILE A 7 -25.35 -7.41 12.06
CA ILE A 7 -24.32 -7.45 11.02
C ILE A 7 -24.80 -6.48 9.93
N PRO A 8 -24.05 -5.42 9.60
CA PRO A 8 -24.44 -4.51 8.53
C PRO A 8 -24.66 -5.33 7.26
N LYS A 9 -25.83 -5.18 6.62
CA LYS A 9 -26.09 -5.78 5.30
C LYS A 9 -24.93 -5.41 4.40
N GLU A 10 -24.39 -6.39 3.68
CA GLU A 10 -23.34 -6.18 2.67
C GLU A 10 -23.76 -5.01 1.78
N VAL A 11 -23.09 -3.87 1.96
CA VAL A 11 -23.15 -2.79 1.00
C VAL A 11 -22.37 -3.33 -0.18
N LYS A 12 -23.06 -3.75 -1.24
CA LYS A 12 -22.44 -3.94 -2.54
C LYS A 12 -21.87 -2.59 -2.95
N SER A 13 -20.60 -2.42 -2.62
CA SER A 13 -19.87 -1.24 -3.04
C SER A 13 -19.58 -1.46 -4.52
N ASP A 14 -20.01 -0.53 -5.38
CA ASP A 14 -19.49 -0.37 -6.74
C ASP A 14 -18.01 0.06 -6.70
N VAL A 15 -17.22 -0.63 -5.87
CA VAL A 15 -15.82 -0.39 -5.67
C VAL A 15 -15.14 -0.87 -6.92
N ASN A 16 -14.53 0.07 -7.60
CA ASN A 16 -13.49 -0.25 -8.56
C ASN A 16 -12.40 -1.04 -7.82
N ASP A 17 -12.40 -2.35 -7.97
CA ASP A 17 -11.40 -3.29 -7.43
C ASP A 17 -10.01 -3.15 -8.11
N ARG A 18 -9.77 -2.01 -8.76
CA ARG A 18 -8.50 -1.68 -9.37
C ARG A 18 -7.41 -1.52 -8.32
N TRP A 19 -6.20 -1.93 -8.69
CA TRP A 19 -4.98 -1.68 -7.96
C TRP A 19 -4.40 -0.32 -8.34
N VAL A 20 -4.11 0.49 -7.34
CA VAL A 20 -3.52 1.83 -7.48
C VAL A 20 -2.23 1.91 -6.67
N ALA A 21 -1.35 2.84 -7.00
CA ALA A 21 -0.17 3.08 -6.19
C ALA A 21 -0.55 3.57 -4.79
N SER A 22 0.12 3.02 -3.78
CA SER A 22 0.06 3.54 -2.42
C SER A 22 0.48 5.01 -2.39
N ARG A 23 -0.24 5.81 -1.59
CA ARG A 23 0.10 7.22 -1.32
C ARG A 23 1.43 7.39 -0.58
N PHE A 24 1.89 6.32 0.08
CA PHE A 24 3.12 6.30 0.86
C PHE A 24 4.34 5.84 0.05
N ASN A 25 4.19 5.68 -1.27
CA ASN A 25 5.32 5.41 -2.15
C ASN A 25 6.17 6.67 -2.35
N ILE A 26 7.49 6.49 -2.28
CA ILE A 26 8.51 7.47 -2.64
C ILE A 26 9.34 6.85 -3.75
N LEU A 27 9.54 7.60 -4.84
CA LEU A 27 10.32 7.19 -6.00
C LEU A 27 11.57 8.05 -6.10
N SER A 28 12.73 7.44 -6.35
CA SER A 28 14.00 8.12 -6.62
C SER A 28 14.72 7.49 -7.80
N HIS A 29 15.60 8.24 -8.45
CA HIS A 29 16.38 7.78 -9.60
C HIS A 29 17.86 7.93 -9.35
N GLU A 30 18.64 6.97 -9.83
CA GLU A 30 20.09 7.07 -9.91
C GLU A 30 20.54 7.58 -11.27
N GLU A 31 21.79 8.06 -11.36
CA GLU A 31 22.41 8.53 -12.61
C GLU A 31 22.45 7.43 -13.69
N ASN A 32 22.54 6.17 -13.27
CA ASN A 32 22.53 5.01 -14.17
C ASN A 32 21.13 4.66 -14.73
N GLY A 33 20.08 5.40 -14.33
CA GLY A 33 18.70 5.20 -14.77
C GLY A 33 17.92 4.15 -13.99
N ASP A 34 18.49 3.55 -12.95
CA ASP A 34 17.75 2.69 -12.02
C ASP A 34 16.70 3.49 -11.25
N LEU A 35 15.61 2.81 -10.89
CA LEU A 35 14.53 3.36 -10.09
C LEU A 35 14.55 2.73 -8.70
N TYR A 36 14.57 3.55 -7.67
CA TYR A 36 14.37 3.13 -6.29
C TYR A 36 12.96 3.47 -5.85
N ILE A 37 12.32 2.54 -5.15
CA ILE A 37 10.97 2.69 -4.64
C ILE A 37 10.99 2.31 -3.17
N CYS A 38 10.51 3.21 -2.32
CA CYS A 38 10.27 2.96 -0.91
C CYS A 38 8.79 3.15 -0.61
N ASN A 39 8.21 2.33 0.25
CA ASN A 39 6.88 2.56 0.80
C ASN A 39 7.03 2.84 2.30
N THR A 40 6.76 4.08 2.71
CA THR A 40 7.00 4.50 4.10
C THR A 40 6.01 3.91 5.10
N TYR A 41 4.88 3.39 4.63
CA TYR A 41 3.90 2.73 5.48
C TYR A 41 4.30 1.29 5.81
N THR A 42 4.76 0.51 4.82
CA THR A 42 5.20 -0.88 5.02
C THR A 42 6.69 -1.01 5.36
N GLY A 43 7.49 0.02 5.07
CA GLY A 43 8.95 -0.03 5.13
C GLY A 43 9.61 -0.80 3.97
N ALA A 44 8.83 -1.20 2.95
CA ALA A 44 9.37 -1.93 1.81
C ALA A 44 10.29 -1.06 0.96
N PHE A 45 11.37 -1.65 0.45
CA PHE A 45 12.35 -1.00 -0.41
C PHE A 45 12.71 -1.89 -1.60
N LEU A 46 12.71 -1.32 -2.80
CA LEU A 46 12.98 -2.04 -4.04
C LEU A 46 13.86 -1.19 -4.96
N ARG A 47 14.94 -1.80 -5.47
CA ARG A 47 15.69 -1.29 -6.62
C ARG A 47 15.20 -1.97 -7.88
N VAL A 48 14.85 -1.19 -8.89
CA VAL A 48 14.41 -1.64 -10.21
C VAL A 48 15.49 -1.25 -11.23
N PRO A 49 16.12 -2.23 -11.89
CA PRO A 49 17.08 -1.95 -12.95
C PRO A 49 16.48 -1.11 -14.08
N GLN A 50 17.28 -0.23 -14.68
CA GLN A 50 16.89 0.68 -15.77
C GLN A 50 16.01 0.02 -16.87
N PRO A 51 16.30 -1.21 -17.36
CA PRO A 51 15.48 -1.84 -18.40
C PRO A 51 14.00 -2.06 -18.03
N HIS A 52 13.70 -2.12 -16.72
CA HIS A 52 12.35 -2.35 -16.21
C HIS A 52 11.72 -1.10 -15.59
N ALA A 53 12.50 -0.03 -15.36
CA ALA A 53 12.06 1.16 -14.64
C ALA A 53 10.81 1.80 -15.27
N ASN A 54 10.75 1.90 -16.60
CA ASN A 54 9.60 2.48 -17.29
C ASN A 54 8.32 1.63 -17.16
N LYS A 55 8.44 0.29 -17.18
CA LYS A 55 7.31 -0.60 -16.94
C LYS A 55 6.73 -0.34 -15.54
N ILE A 56 7.59 -0.30 -14.53
CA ILE A 56 7.16 -0.09 -13.14
C ILE A 56 6.54 1.30 -12.95
N LYS A 57 7.15 2.36 -13.52
CA LYS A 57 6.58 3.71 -13.48
C LYS A 57 5.18 3.77 -14.08
N ASN A 58 4.96 3.12 -15.21
CA ASN A 58 3.65 3.09 -15.87
C ASN A 58 2.62 2.39 -14.98
N VAL A 59 2.98 1.26 -14.37
CA VAL A 59 2.09 0.56 -13.42
C VAL A 59 1.77 1.43 -12.20
N LEU A 60 2.76 2.10 -11.60
CA LEU A 60 2.54 2.96 -10.44
C LEU A 60 1.75 4.23 -10.79
N ARG A 61 1.92 4.77 -12.00
CA ARG A 61 1.20 5.97 -12.45
C ARG A 61 -0.26 5.67 -12.82
N SER A 62 -0.49 4.57 -13.53
CA SER A 62 -1.81 4.26 -14.08
C SER A 62 -2.62 3.34 -13.17
N GLY A 63 -1.98 2.52 -12.33
CA GLY A 63 -2.61 1.38 -11.68
C GLY A 63 -2.96 0.26 -12.67
N CYS A 64 -3.58 -0.81 -12.21
CA CYS A 64 -3.97 -1.97 -13.03
C CYS A 64 -5.21 -2.67 -12.47
N ASP A 65 -6.07 -3.21 -13.34
CA ASP A 65 -7.27 -3.93 -12.92
C ASP A 65 -6.93 -5.37 -12.47
N GLU A 66 -6.01 -6.01 -13.20
CA GLU A 66 -5.48 -7.34 -12.90
C GLU A 66 -3.98 -7.30 -12.60
N LEU A 67 -3.51 -8.22 -11.73
CA LEU A 67 -2.11 -8.31 -11.37
C LEU A 67 -1.37 -9.31 -12.27
N ASP A 68 -0.51 -8.81 -13.15
CA ASP A 68 0.57 -9.60 -13.74
C ASP A 68 1.64 -9.93 -12.67
N ASP A 69 2.62 -10.78 -12.99
CA ASP A 69 3.62 -11.20 -11.98
C ASP A 69 4.44 -10.03 -11.43
N THR A 70 4.67 -8.98 -12.23
CA THR A 70 5.33 -7.76 -11.77
C THR A 70 4.46 -7.00 -10.78
N ALA A 71 3.18 -6.81 -11.10
CA ALA A 71 2.22 -6.12 -10.25
C ALA A 71 1.93 -6.91 -8.96
N LYS A 72 1.94 -8.24 -9.00
CA LYS A 72 1.85 -9.09 -7.79
C LYS A 72 3.00 -8.80 -6.82
N VAL A 73 4.24 -8.68 -7.31
CA VAL A 73 5.39 -8.30 -6.47
C VAL A 73 5.15 -6.93 -5.85
N LEU A 74 4.73 -5.94 -6.66
CA LEU A 74 4.46 -4.59 -6.16
C LEU A 74 3.33 -4.57 -5.10
N ALA A 75 2.27 -5.35 -5.30
CA ALA A 75 1.17 -5.49 -4.36
C ALA A 75 1.61 -6.16 -3.05
N ASN A 76 2.39 -7.24 -3.14
CA ASN A 76 2.89 -7.97 -1.97
C ASN A 76 3.74 -7.11 -1.04
N TYR A 77 4.53 -6.18 -1.59
CA TYR A 77 5.34 -5.25 -0.81
C TYR A 77 4.60 -3.95 -0.43
N GLY A 78 3.33 -3.82 -0.82
CA GLY A 78 2.49 -2.67 -0.50
C GLY A 78 2.69 -1.44 -1.39
N PHE A 79 3.45 -1.57 -2.49
CA PHE A 79 3.58 -0.49 -3.48
C PHE A 79 2.29 -0.31 -4.29
N LEU A 80 1.52 -1.37 -4.49
CA LEU A 80 0.15 -1.31 -5.02
C LEU A 80 -0.85 -1.73 -3.95
N ILE A 81 -2.01 -1.09 -3.93
CA ILE A 81 -3.13 -1.39 -3.03
C ILE A 81 -4.45 -1.37 -3.79
N LYS A 82 -5.47 -2.03 -3.26
CA LYS A 82 -6.84 -1.88 -3.79
C LYS A 82 -7.34 -0.45 -3.56
N SER A 83 -8.02 0.12 -4.56
CA SER A 83 -8.41 1.53 -4.54
C SER A 83 -9.40 1.91 -3.42
N ASN A 84 -10.11 0.93 -2.87
CA ASN A 84 -11.03 1.10 -1.73
C ASN A 84 -10.36 1.11 -0.36
N VAL A 85 -9.04 0.91 -0.30
CA VAL A 85 -8.30 0.93 0.97
C VAL A 85 -8.15 2.37 1.46
N ASP A 86 -8.69 2.65 2.64
CA ASP A 86 -8.44 3.91 3.35
C ASP A 86 -7.05 3.88 4.00
N GLU A 87 -6.06 4.38 3.25
CA GLU A 87 -4.67 4.45 3.65
C GLU A 87 -4.41 5.36 4.86
N PHE A 88 -5.15 6.46 5.00
CA PHE A 88 -4.98 7.37 6.13
C PHE A 88 -5.50 6.77 7.43
N LYS A 89 -6.64 6.08 7.38
CA LYS A 89 -7.15 5.33 8.53
C LYS A 89 -6.16 4.25 8.96
N ARG A 90 -5.57 3.52 8.02
CA ARG A 90 -4.52 2.53 8.29
C ARG A 90 -3.29 3.15 8.94
N ALA A 91 -2.82 4.28 8.44
CA ALA A 91 -1.69 5.02 9.02
C ALA A 91 -2.01 5.51 10.44
N ARG A 92 -3.19 6.08 10.67
CA ARG A 92 -3.63 6.54 11.99
C ARG A 92 -3.62 5.39 13.01
N ILE A 93 -4.23 4.26 12.67
CA ILE A 93 -4.26 3.07 13.54
C ILE A 93 -2.84 2.59 13.85
N LEU A 94 -1.94 2.55 12.85
CA LEU A 94 -0.54 2.16 13.06
C LEU A 94 0.16 3.06 14.09
N HIS A 95 -0.05 4.38 14.02
CA HIS A 95 0.51 5.33 14.96
C HIS A 95 -0.12 5.25 16.35
N GLU A 96 -1.45 5.03 16.45
CA GLU A 96 -2.14 4.81 17.71
C GLU A 96 -1.64 3.54 18.41
N ILE A 97 -1.51 2.43 17.68
CA ILE A 97 -0.97 1.15 18.22
C ILE A 97 0.50 1.30 18.63
N LYS A 98 1.34 1.93 17.78
CA LYS A 98 2.75 2.16 18.14
C LYS A 98 2.88 3.06 19.36
N GLY A 99 2.03 4.08 19.49
CA GLY A 99 1.95 4.94 20.68
C GLY A 99 1.58 4.16 21.95
N ILE A 100 0.69 3.17 21.84
CA ILE A 100 0.33 2.28 22.96
C ILE A 100 1.49 1.34 23.34
N SER A 101 2.24 0.81 22.35
CA SER A 101 3.40 -0.07 22.62
C SER A 101 4.63 0.65 23.20
N GLY A 102 4.64 1.98 23.23
CA GLY A 102 5.69 2.79 23.84
C GLY A 102 5.63 2.87 25.38
N LEU A 103 4.56 2.36 25.99
CA LEU A 103 4.47 2.17 27.44
C LEU A 103 5.15 0.84 27.81
N SER A 104 6.48 0.82 27.81
CA SER A 104 7.18 -0.13 28.68
C SER A 104 6.81 0.26 30.13
N PRO A 105 6.35 -0.68 30.97
CA PRO A 105 6.31 -0.40 32.40
C PRO A 105 7.75 -0.16 32.83
N ALA A 106 8.03 1.03 33.34
CA ALA A 106 9.29 1.29 34.02
C ALA A 106 9.35 0.30 35.21
N PHE A 107 10.36 -0.57 35.18
CA PHE A 107 10.81 -1.30 36.37
C PHE A 107 11.45 -0.32 37.36
#